data_AF-A0AAU2TNH7-F1
#
_entry.id   AF-A0AAU2TNH7-F1
#
_cell.length_a   1.000
_cell.length_b   1.000
_cell.length_c   1.000
_cell.angle_alpha   90.00
_cell.angle_beta   90.00
_cell.angle_gamma   90.00
#
_symmetry.space_group_name_H-M   'P 1'
#
loop_
_entity.id
_entity.type
_entity.pdbx_description
1 polymer ?
#
loop_
_entity_poly.entity_id
_entity_poly.type
_entity_poly.pdbx_seq_one_letter_code
_entity_poly.pdbx_strand_id
1 'polypeptide(L)'
;MRDWQRVLLTFDRFLGSKQPPTRFEVAMARHPVRAGVICGAVMTVLFALALSGSGDPVALLQAALTGIGVGFFCWAICRITRSQHAYYERIGRFDGARQQARRAEAETMSPQMRVFLLIGGWAVLSGVFWLISPLIDMPRSIPWSAFFGALLLGTAIMVEWIKRERP
;
A
#
# COMPACT_ATOMS: atom_id res chain seq x y z
N MET A 1 16.48 -6.16 -12.85
CA MET A 1 15.49 -5.81 -11.80
C MET A 1 14.26 -5.23 -12.47
N ARG A 2 13.06 -5.79 -12.21
CA ARG A 2 11.76 -5.36 -12.77
C ARG A 2 11.30 -4.05 -12.08
N ASP A 3 10.59 -3.18 -12.79
CA ASP A 3 10.27 -1.78 -12.38
C ASP A 3 9.57 -1.66 -11.02
N TRP A 4 8.67 -2.58 -10.73
CA TRP A 4 7.94 -2.66 -9.46
C TRP A 4 8.83 -2.94 -8.24
N GLN A 5 9.99 -3.57 -8.44
CA GLN A 5 10.95 -3.82 -7.36
C GLN A 5 11.50 -2.52 -6.77
N ARG A 6 11.69 -1.49 -7.62
CA ARG A 6 12.21 -0.20 -7.20
C ARG A 6 11.15 0.69 -6.58
N VAL A 7 9.91 0.65 -7.06
CA VAL A 7 8.77 1.35 -6.43
C VAL A 7 8.63 0.92 -4.96
N LEU A 8 8.68 -0.38 -4.70
CA LEU A 8 8.67 -0.94 -3.34
C LEU A 8 9.91 -0.52 -2.52
N LEU A 9 11.09 -0.45 -3.14
CA LEU A 9 12.32 0.04 -2.50
C LEU A 9 12.26 1.53 -2.14
N THR A 10 11.63 2.35 -2.98
CA THR A 10 11.46 3.78 -2.77
C THR A 10 10.45 4.03 -1.65
N PHE A 11 9.33 3.29 -1.63
CA PHE A 11 8.36 3.32 -0.53
C PHE A 11 8.98 2.88 0.80
N ASP A 12 9.82 1.85 0.78
CA ASP A 12 10.51 1.33 1.98
C ASP A 12 11.63 2.27 2.46
N ARG A 13 12.34 2.96 1.55
CA ARG A 13 13.29 4.03 1.90
C ARG A 13 12.55 5.23 2.51
N PHE A 14 11.38 5.57 1.99
CA PHE A 14 10.53 6.63 2.53
C PHE A 14 10.01 6.27 3.93
N LEU A 15 9.70 5.00 4.18
CA LEU A 15 9.29 4.47 5.48
C LEU A 15 10.46 4.26 6.48
N GLY A 16 11.69 4.68 6.15
CA GLY A 16 12.79 4.73 7.12
C GLY A 16 13.49 3.40 7.41
N SER A 17 13.55 2.48 6.44
CA SER A 17 13.97 1.09 6.67
C SER A 17 15.47 0.80 6.89
N LYS A 18 16.26 1.77 7.37
CA LYS A 18 17.67 1.53 7.76
C LYS A 18 17.82 0.78 9.09
N GLN A 19 16.73 0.58 9.83
CA GLN A 19 16.73 -0.05 11.15
C GLN A 19 16.21 -1.50 11.09
N PRO A 20 16.65 -2.37 12.02
CA PRO A 20 16.09 -3.71 12.15
C PRO A 20 14.57 -3.64 12.39
N PRO A 21 13.80 -4.65 11.93
CA PRO A 21 12.35 -4.66 12.03
C PRO A 21 11.93 -4.56 13.48
N THR A 22 10.96 -3.69 13.75
CA THR A 22 10.47 -3.47 15.09
C THR A 22 9.69 -4.70 15.58
N ARG A 23 9.59 -4.89 16.91
CA ARG A 23 8.78 -5.97 17.49
C ARG A 23 7.32 -5.93 17.00
N PHE A 24 6.81 -4.72 16.73
CA PHE A 24 5.48 -4.49 16.20
C PHE A 24 5.34 -4.99 14.77
N GLU A 25 6.29 -4.68 13.89
CA GLU A 25 6.31 -5.18 12.50
C GLU A 25 6.39 -6.71 12.45
N VAL A 26 7.22 -7.32 13.31
CA VAL A 26 7.31 -8.78 13.43
C VAL A 26 5.97 -9.38 13.88
N ALA A 27 5.31 -8.75 14.86
CA ALA A 27 3.99 -9.20 15.34
C ALA A 27 2.91 -9.10 14.24
N MET A 28 2.88 -8.00 13.48
CA MET A 28 1.96 -7.83 12.36
C MET A 28 2.23 -8.82 11.22
N ALA A 29 3.49 -9.05 10.88
CA ALA A 29 3.90 -10.01 9.86
C ALA A 29 3.49 -11.46 10.19
N ARG A 30 3.41 -11.82 11.48
CA ARG A 30 2.93 -13.15 11.92
C ARG A 30 1.44 -13.35 11.65
N HIS A 31 0.64 -12.29 11.68
CA HIS A 31 -0.81 -12.35 11.48
C HIS A 31 -1.29 -11.36 10.41
N PRO A 32 -0.92 -11.58 9.12
CA PRO A 32 -1.17 -10.61 8.06
C PRO A 32 -2.66 -10.33 7.84
N VAL A 33 -3.51 -11.35 8.05
CA VAL A 33 -4.98 -11.19 7.95
C VAL A 33 -5.51 -10.31 9.09
N ARG A 34 -5.08 -10.54 10.34
CA ARG A 34 -5.51 -9.73 11.48
C ARG A 34 -5.03 -8.29 11.34
N ALA A 35 -3.77 -8.10 10.94
CA ALA A 35 -3.22 -6.77 10.68
C ALA A 35 -4.01 -6.03 9.60
N GLY A 36 -4.28 -6.68 8.46
CA GLY A 36 -5.09 -6.11 7.39
C GLY A 36 -6.50 -5.74 7.84
N VAL A 37 -7.20 -6.63 8.55
CA VAL A 37 -8.56 -6.35 9.07
C VAL A 37 -8.57 -5.20 10.06
N ILE A 38 -7.63 -5.18 11.02
CA ILE A 38 -7.54 -4.12 12.03
C ILE A 38 -7.24 -2.78 11.36
N CYS A 39 -6.23 -2.72 10.49
CA CYS A 39 -5.89 -1.49 9.77
C CYS A 39 -7.04 -1.01 8.90
N GLY A 40 -7.71 -1.91 8.19
CA GLY A 40 -8.86 -1.57 7.36
C GLY A 40 -10.03 -1.04 8.19
N ALA A 41 -10.37 -1.71 9.29
CA ALA A 41 -11.46 -1.28 10.18
C ALA A 41 -11.17 0.08 10.82
N VAL A 42 -9.95 0.29 11.35
CA VAL A 42 -9.52 1.57 11.93
C VAL A 42 -9.64 2.68 10.89
N MET A 43 -9.17 2.45 9.66
CA MET A 43 -9.25 3.46 8.60
C MET A 43 -10.70 3.71 8.15
N THR A 44 -11.54 2.68 8.02
CA THR A 44 -12.96 2.87 7.75
C THR A 44 -13.60 3.78 8.79
N VAL A 45 -13.34 3.54 10.08
CA VAL A 45 -13.89 4.36 11.18
C VAL A 45 -13.36 5.80 11.11
N LEU A 46 -12.06 5.98 10.90
CA LEU A 46 -11.46 7.33 10.79
C LEU A 46 -12.04 8.12 9.61
N PHE A 47 -12.17 7.49 8.44
CA PHE A 47 -12.79 8.12 7.27
C PHE A 47 -14.29 8.37 7.52
N ALA A 48 -15.02 7.42 8.12
CA ALA A 48 -16.43 7.61 8.44
C ALA A 48 -16.64 8.77 9.43
N LEU A 49 -15.76 8.93 10.42
CA LEU A 49 -15.78 10.07 11.35
C LEU A 49 -15.42 11.38 10.66
N ALA A 50 -14.41 11.40 9.80
CA ALA A 50 -14.05 12.59 9.02
C ALA A 50 -15.20 13.03 8.09
N LEU A 51 -16.05 12.08 7.68
CA LEU A 51 -17.14 12.28 6.75
C LEU A 51 -18.52 12.29 7.40
N SER A 52 -18.63 12.10 8.72
CA SER A 52 -19.92 11.94 9.41
C SER A 52 -20.79 13.19 9.33
N GLY A 53 -20.18 14.36 9.13
CA GLY A 53 -20.88 15.62 8.96
C GLY A 53 -21.58 15.80 7.60
N SER A 54 -21.36 14.92 6.61
CA SER A 54 -21.95 15.09 5.28
C SER A 54 -23.40 14.63 5.17
N GLY A 55 -23.86 13.73 6.04
CA GLY A 55 -25.17 13.07 5.93
C GLY A 55 -25.35 12.23 4.65
N ASP A 56 -24.30 12.08 3.84
CA ASP A 56 -24.35 11.47 2.52
C ASP A 56 -24.00 9.97 2.60
N PRO A 57 -24.91 9.05 2.21
CA PRO A 57 -24.63 7.62 2.22
C PRO A 57 -23.48 7.23 1.29
N VAL A 58 -23.21 8.02 0.25
CA VAL A 58 -22.08 7.80 -0.66
C VAL A 58 -20.75 8.00 0.06
N ALA A 59 -20.70 8.95 1.01
CA ALA A 59 -19.51 9.22 1.81
C ALA A 59 -19.14 8.02 2.71
N LEU A 60 -20.15 7.37 3.30
CA LEU A 60 -19.97 6.17 4.12
C LEU A 60 -19.52 4.97 3.29
N LEU A 61 -20.08 4.79 2.09
CA LEU A 61 -19.62 3.76 1.15
C LEU A 61 -18.17 4.00 0.75
N GLN A 62 -17.79 5.23 0.45
CA GLN A 62 -16.41 5.59 0.11
C GLN A 62 -15.45 5.32 1.28
N ALA A 63 -15.86 5.63 2.52
CA ALA A 63 -15.07 5.31 3.71
C ALA A 63 -14.84 3.79 3.85
N ALA A 64 -15.87 2.98 3.63
CA ALA A 64 -15.77 1.52 3.66
C ALA A 64 -14.84 0.98 2.56
N LEU A 65 -15.00 1.45 1.32
CA LEU A 65 -14.13 1.05 0.20
C LEU A 65 -12.66 1.42 0.45
N THR A 66 -12.43 2.62 1.00
CA THR A 66 -11.08 3.10 1.34
C THR A 66 -10.46 2.22 2.41
N GLY A 67 -11.19 1.93 3.50
CA GLY A 67 -10.69 1.06 4.56
C GLY A 67 -10.44 -0.38 4.09
N ILE A 68 -11.29 -0.94 3.22
CA ILE A 68 -11.03 -2.23 2.58
C ILE A 68 -9.73 -2.17 1.76
N GLY A 69 -9.53 -1.10 0.98
CA GLY A 69 -8.30 -0.85 0.23
C GLY A 69 -7.06 -0.82 1.11
N VAL A 70 -7.10 -0.07 2.23
CA VAL A 70 -6.01 -0.04 3.21
C VAL A 70 -5.78 -1.41 3.82
N GLY A 71 -6.85 -2.15 4.15
CA GLY A 71 -6.75 -3.47 4.74
C GLY A 71 -6.03 -4.45 3.83
N PHE A 72 -6.37 -4.47 2.54
CA PHE A 72 -5.65 -5.26 1.53
C PHE A 72 -4.21 -4.83 1.37
N PHE A 73 -3.95 -3.52 1.34
CA PHE A 73 -2.60 -2.98 1.23
C PHE A 73 -1.73 -3.39 2.43
N CYS A 74 -2.24 -3.23 3.65
CA CYS A 74 -1.58 -3.64 4.88
C CYS A 74 -1.33 -5.15 4.93
N TRP A 75 -2.34 -5.95 4.58
CA TRP A 75 -2.21 -7.41 4.46
C TRP A 75 -1.08 -7.79 3.51
N ALA A 76 -1.02 -7.13 2.34
CA ALA A 76 -0.02 -7.42 1.34
C ALA A 76 1.40 -7.08 1.83
N ILE A 77 1.57 -5.93 2.48
CA ILE A 77 2.84 -5.53 3.12
C ILE A 77 3.24 -6.52 4.21
N CYS A 78 2.32 -6.92 5.08
CA CYS A 78 2.58 -7.88 6.16
C CYS A 78 3.03 -9.24 5.62
N ARG A 79 2.47 -9.66 4.49
CA ARG A 79 2.86 -10.93 3.86
C ARG A 79 4.25 -10.85 3.23
N ILE A 80 4.60 -9.73 2.61
CA ILE A 80 5.96 -9.48 2.05
C ILE A 80 7.01 -9.43 3.18
N THR A 81 6.71 -8.70 4.26
CA THR A 81 7.61 -8.60 5.41
C THR A 81 7.82 -9.95 6.09
N ARG A 82 6.79 -10.81 6.15
CA ARG A 82 6.90 -12.19 6.66
C ARG A 82 7.89 -13.04 5.85
N SER A 83 7.82 -13.01 4.53
CA SER A 83 8.77 -13.75 3.67
C SER A 83 10.19 -13.22 3.80
N GLN A 84 10.34 -11.90 3.93
CA GLN A 84 11.64 -11.28 4.23
C GLN A 84 12.21 -11.76 5.57
N HIS A 85 11.38 -11.82 6.62
CA HIS A 85 11.80 -12.35 7.93
C HIS A 85 12.22 -13.82 7.88
N ALA A 86 11.43 -14.67 7.20
CA ALA A 86 11.77 -16.08 7.03
C ALA A 86 13.09 -16.29 6.26
N TYR A 87 13.42 -15.38 5.34
CA TYR A 87 14.69 -15.40 4.63
C TYR A 87 15.85 -14.92 5.50
N TYR A 88 15.65 -13.89 6.33
CA TYR A 88 16.66 -13.42 7.28
C TYR A 88 17.05 -14.48 8.30
N GLU A 89 16.06 -15.19 8.87
CA GLU A 89 16.30 -16.30 9.80
C GLU A 89 17.17 -17.40 9.19
N ARG A 90 17.11 -17.59 7.86
CA ARG A 90 17.91 -18.61 7.16
C ARG A 90 19.34 -18.19 6.84
N ILE A 91 19.60 -16.91 6.58
CA ILE A 91 20.90 -16.43 6.06
C ILE A 91 21.75 -15.71 7.11
N GLY A 92 21.16 -15.23 8.21
CA GLY A 92 21.91 -14.67 9.34
C GLY A 92 22.68 -13.37 9.07
N ARG A 93 22.52 -12.75 7.89
CA ARG A 93 23.16 -11.46 7.51
C ARG A 93 22.13 -10.48 6.98
N PHE A 94 21.91 -9.38 7.69
CA PHE A 94 20.80 -8.43 7.44
C PHE A 94 20.88 -7.72 6.08
N ASP A 95 22.04 -7.15 5.73
CA ASP A 95 22.12 -6.24 4.57
C ASP A 95 22.17 -6.96 3.21
N GLY A 96 22.99 -8.02 3.10
CA GLY A 96 23.13 -8.79 1.86
C GLY A 96 21.93 -9.69 1.57
N ALA A 97 21.36 -10.32 2.61
CA ALA A 97 20.20 -11.17 2.47
C ALA A 97 18.95 -10.38 2.07
N ARG A 98 18.81 -9.11 2.44
CA ARG A 98 17.65 -8.27 2.10
C ARG A 98 17.51 -8.05 0.60
N GLN A 99 18.62 -7.72 -0.07
CA GLN A 99 18.59 -7.52 -1.52
C GLN A 99 18.38 -8.83 -2.28
N GLN A 100 18.92 -9.95 -1.81
CA GLN A 100 18.67 -11.26 -2.42
C GLN A 100 17.25 -11.78 -2.16
N ALA A 101 16.72 -11.65 -0.94
CA ALA A 101 15.33 -11.98 -0.59
C ALA A 101 14.36 -11.26 -1.51
N ARG A 102 14.60 -9.96 -1.74
CA ARG A 102 13.74 -9.11 -2.59
C ARG A 102 13.85 -9.44 -4.07
N ARG A 103 15.04 -9.81 -4.55
CA ARG A 103 15.22 -10.29 -5.94
C ARG A 103 14.46 -11.61 -6.14
N ALA A 104 14.62 -12.55 -5.22
CA ALA A 104 13.93 -13.83 -5.24
C ALA A 104 12.40 -13.67 -5.09
N GLU A 105 11.95 -12.82 -4.17
CA GLU A 105 10.53 -12.51 -3.97
C GLU A 105 9.90 -11.88 -5.20
N ALA A 106 10.56 -10.91 -5.84
CA ALA A 106 9.95 -10.24 -6.97
C ALA A 106 10.06 -11.04 -8.29
N GLU A 107 10.90 -12.07 -8.33
CA GLU A 107 10.80 -13.13 -9.33
C GLU A 107 9.63 -14.09 -9.04
N THR A 108 9.33 -14.35 -7.76
CA THR A 108 8.30 -15.31 -7.31
C THR A 108 6.97 -14.68 -6.90
N MET A 109 6.82 -13.36 -6.99
CA MET A 109 5.64 -12.65 -6.48
C MET A 109 4.45 -13.03 -7.35
N SER A 110 3.52 -13.77 -6.74
CA SER A 110 2.31 -14.27 -7.39
C SER A 110 1.58 -13.12 -8.12
N PRO A 111 1.10 -13.34 -9.36
CA PRO A 111 0.31 -12.34 -10.09
C PRO A 111 -0.85 -11.77 -9.26
N GLN A 112 -1.50 -12.61 -8.46
CA GLN A 112 -2.61 -12.20 -7.58
C GLN A 112 -2.18 -11.16 -6.55
N MET A 113 -1.01 -11.35 -5.93
CA MET A 113 -0.45 -10.43 -4.94
C MET A 113 -0.24 -9.02 -5.53
N ARG A 114 0.21 -8.98 -6.78
CA ARG A 114 0.42 -7.72 -7.51
C ARG A 114 -0.89 -7.00 -7.77
N VAL A 115 -1.89 -7.75 -8.24
CA VAL A 115 -3.24 -7.21 -8.46
C VAL A 115 -3.81 -6.63 -7.16
N PHE A 116 -3.67 -7.34 -6.03
CA PHE A 116 -4.13 -6.83 -4.73
C PHE A 116 -3.41 -5.56 -4.28
N LEU A 117 -2.10 -5.47 -4.48
CA LEU A 117 -1.34 -4.25 -4.17
C LEU A 117 -1.78 -3.07 -5.03
N LEU A 118 -2.02 -3.29 -6.33
CA LEU A 118 -2.47 -2.25 -7.25
C LEU A 118 -3.88 -1.78 -6.92
N ILE A 119 -4.80 -2.72 -6.69
CA ILE A 119 -6.18 -2.39 -6.30
C ILE A 119 -6.20 -1.70 -4.94
N GLY A 120 -5.44 -2.19 -3.96
CA GLY A 120 -5.33 -1.58 -2.64
C GLY A 120 -4.77 -0.15 -2.72
N GLY A 121 -3.65 0.04 -3.42
CA GLY A 121 -3.06 1.36 -3.62
C GLY A 121 -3.99 2.32 -4.36
N TRP A 122 -4.66 1.85 -5.41
CA TRP A 122 -5.67 2.62 -6.14
C TRP A 122 -6.84 3.04 -5.26
N ALA A 123 -7.39 2.12 -4.46
CA ALA A 123 -8.51 2.41 -3.56
C ALA A 123 -8.12 3.44 -2.49
N VAL A 124 -6.91 3.34 -1.94
CA VAL A 124 -6.38 4.32 -0.97
C VAL A 124 -6.24 5.70 -1.62
N LEU A 125 -5.62 5.79 -2.80
CA LEU A 125 -5.45 7.06 -3.51
C LEU A 125 -6.80 7.69 -3.87
N SER A 126 -7.76 6.87 -4.31
CA SER A 126 -9.12 7.32 -4.62
C SER A 126 -9.83 7.86 -3.37
N GLY A 127 -9.71 7.17 -2.23
CA GLY A 127 -10.25 7.62 -0.95
C GLY A 127 -9.66 8.94 -0.47
N VAL A 128 -8.32 9.06 -0.52
CA VAL A 128 -7.60 10.28 -0.15
C VAL A 128 -7.99 11.45 -1.05
N PHE A 129 -8.06 11.22 -2.36
CA PHE A 129 -8.50 12.25 -3.30
C PHE A 129 -9.92 12.71 -2.99
N TRP A 130 -10.84 11.79 -2.72
CA TRP A 130 -12.23 12.13 -2.39
C TRP A 130 -12.33 13.00 -1.13
N LEU A 131 -11.47 12.76 -0.15
CA LEU A 131 -11.40 13.54 1.10
C LEU A 131 -10.84 14.96 0.87
N ILE A 132 -9.86 15.11 -0.02
CA ILE A 132 -9.22 16.40 -0.32
C ILE A 132 -10.01 17.20 -1.38
N SER A 133 -10.81 16.55 -2.22
CA SER A 133 -11.58 17.17 -3.32
C SER A 133 -12.31 18.48 -2.95
N PRO A 134 -12.99 18.57 -1.78
CA PRO A 134 -13.65 19.82 -1.34
C PRO A 134 -12.70 20.95 -1.00
N LEU A 135 -11.45 20.64 -0.63
CA LEU A 135 -10.42 21.64 -0.31
C LEU A 135 -9.84 22.30 -1.58
N ILE A 136 -10.10 21.71 -2.74
CA ILE A 136 -9.60 22.16 -4.05
C ILE A 136 -10.75 22.50 -5.02
N ASP A 137 -11.95 22.75 -4.48
CA ASP A 137 -13.17 23.06 -5.23
C ASP A 137 -13.52 22.04 -6.33
N MET A 138 -13.13 20.77 -6.13
CA MET A 138 -13.46 19.69 -7.06
C MET A 138 -14.72 18.92 -6.63
N PRO A 139 -15.48 18.38 -7.60
CA PRO A 139 -16.68 17.61 -7.30
C PRO A 139 -16.35 16.31 -6.53
N ARG A 140 -17.12 16.03 -5.48
CA ARG A 140 -17.11 14.73 -4.78
C ARG A 140 -17.85 13.69 -5.62
N SER A 141 -17.23 13.21 -6.69
CA SER A 141 -17.79 12.11 -7.48
C SER A 141 -16.91 10.87 -7.40
N ILE A 142 -17.55 9.70 -7.28
CA ILE A 142 -16.87 8.40 -7.34
C ILE A 142 -16.05 8.28 -8.64
N PRO A 143 -16.59 8.61 -9.84
CA PRO A 143 -15.81 8.53 -11.08
C PRO A 143 -14.55 9.40 -11.08
N TRP A 144 -14.63 10.62 -10.55
CA TRP A 144 -13.46 11.50 -10.46
C TRP A 144 -12.42 10.94 -9.51
N SER A 145 -12.84 10.48 -8.32
CA SER A 145 -11.91 9.89 -7.35
C SER A 145 -11.20 8.63 -7.89
N ALA A 146 -11.95 7.76 -8.57
CA ALA A 146 -11.44 6.57 -9.24
C ALA A 146 -10.43 6.92 -10.35
N PHE A 147 -10.77 7.90 -11.18
CA PHE A 147 -9.92 8.37 -12.28
C PHE A 147 -8.61 8.97 -11.75
N PHE A 148 -8.68 9.88 -10.78
CA PHE A 148 -7.50 10.50 -10.19
C PHE A 148 -6.64 9.50 -9.42
N GLY A 149 -7.27 8.55 -8.71
CA GLY A 149 -6.55 7.44 -8.09
C GLY A 149 -5.77 6.62 -9.11
N ALA A 150 -6.38 6.32 -10.27
CA ALA A 150 -5.72 5.60 -11.36
C ALA A 150 -4.61 6.43 -12.02
N LEU A 151 -4.82 7.74 -12.20
CA LEU A 151 -3.84 8.66 -12.76
C LEU A 151 -2.62 8.81 -11.86
N LEU A 152 -2.81 8.99 -10.55
CA LEU A 152 -1.72 9.08 -9.58
C LEU A 152 -0.94 7.78 -9.48
N LEU A 153 -1.64 6.64 -9.47
CA LEU A 153 -0.98 5.34 -9.48
C LEU A 153 -0.19 5.16 -10.79
N GLY A 154 -0.79 5.46 -11.94
CA GLY A 154 -0.16 5.41 -13.26
C GLY A 154 1.08 6.28 -13.38
N THR A 155 1.02 7.53 -12.92
CA THR A 155 2.17 8.45 -12.92
C THR A 155 3.27 8.00 -11.97
N ALA A 156 2.95 7.47 -10.78
CA ALA A 156 3.96 6.90 -9.89
C ALA A 156 4.71 5.74 -10.55
N ILE A 157 4.00 4.88 -11.28
CA ILE A 157 4.59 3.77 -12.04
C ILE A 157 5.45 4.31 -13.18
N MET A 158 4.93 5.28 -13.94
CA MET A 158 5.62 5.88 -15.07
C MET A 158 6.89 6.61 -14.66
N VAL A 159 6.87 7.37 -13.55
CA VAL A 159 8.05 8.05 -13.00
C VAL A 159 9.13 7.05 -12.63
N GLU A 160 8.75 5.93 -11.99
CA GLU A 160 9.70 4.88 -11.66
C GLU A 160 10.24 4.16 -12.91
N TRP A 161 9.42 4.06 -13.97
CA TRP A 161 9.86 3.57 -15.28
C TRP A 161 10.80 4.56 -15.99
N ILE A 162 10.55 5.87 -15.97
CA ILE A 162 11.44 6.87 -16.58
C ILE A 162 12.79 6.95 -15.84
N LYS A 163 12.78 6.86 -14.51
CA LYS A 163 14.01 6.74 -13.69
C LYS A 163 14.81 5.48 -14.03
N ARG A 164 14.20 4.48 -14.68
CA ARG A 164 14.85 3.24 -15.11
C ARG A 164 15.63 3.43 -16.41
N GLU A 165 15.20 4.32 -17.30
CA GLU A 165 15.78 4.52 -18.63
C GLU A 165 16.89 5.58 -18.66
N ARG A 166 16.98 6.42 -17.63
CA ARG A 166 18.12 7.33 -17.48
C ARG A 166 19.33 6.57 -16.91
N PRO A 167 20.45 6.48 -17.65
CA PRO A 167 21.66 5.77 -17.22
C PRO A 167 22.32 6.41 -15.99
#